data_AF-A0A7J4KAW4-F1
#
_entry.id   AF-A0A7J4KAW4-F1
#
_cell.length_a   1.000
_cell.length_b   1.000
_cell.length_c   1.000
_cell.angle_alpha   90.00
_cell.angle_beta   90.00
_cell.angle_gamma   90.00
#
_symmetry.space_group_name_H-M   'P 1'
#
loop_
_entity.id
_entity.type
_entity.pdbx_description
1 polymer ?
#
loop_
_entity_poly.entity_id
_entity_poly.type
_entity_poly.pdbx_seq_one_letter_code
_entity_poly.pdbx_strand_id
1 'polypeptide(L)'
;MIPTSIPLHHDPGNEGTLRISLISVSIAKPIRGNRVKRAVGSRCELCGKEEALDNLVVHASIEEEGELEQHPVLMEPFLLVLCFRCHDAVHVFAALLDEQEALARQRPATIREEIQEILARVPRPYTPPGTDIEEAYQDACSCRFRSGV
;
A
#
# COMPACT_ATOMS: atom_id res chain seq x y z
N MET A 1 18.41 -19.87 -51.90
CA MET A 1 17.35 -19.11 -52.59
C MET A 1 16.40 -18.59 -51.53
N ILE A 2 16.23 -17.27 -51.47
CA ILE A 2 15.26 -16.56 -50.62
C ILE A 2 13.89 -16.61 -51.33
N PRO A 3 12.78 -16.72 -50.59
CA PRO A 3 11.79 -15.62 -50.60
C PRO A 3 11.25 -15.36 -49.17
N THR A 4 11.56 -14.25 -48.52
CA THR A 4 10.73 -13.01 -48.42
C THR A 4 9.22 -13.19 -48.63
N SER A 5 8.45 -13.09 -47.54
CA SER A 5 7.13 -12.42 -47.46
C SER A 5 6.70 -12.24 -45.99
N ILE A 6 6.63 -10.99 -45.55
CA ILE A 6 5.96 -10.43 -44.35
C ILE A 6 5.30 -9.11 -44.85
N PRO A 7 4.24 -8.50 -44.28
CA PRO A 7 3.34 -8.86 -43.15
C PRO A 7 1.84 -8.75 -43.51
N LEU A 8 0.91 -8.98 -42.56
CA LEU A 8 -0.05 -7.96 -42.09
C LEU A 8 -0.90 -8.47 -40.91
N HIS A 9 -0.97 -7.60 -39.90
CA HIS A 9 -1.92 -7.53 -38.79
C HIS A 9 -2.01 -8.70 -37.80
N HIS A 10 -1.24 -8.56 -36.73
CA HIS A 10 -1.72 -8.95 -35.40
C HIS A 10 -2.10 -7.68 -34.64
N ASP A 11 -3.38 -7.59 -34.27
CA ASP A 11 -3.91 -6.60 -33.34
C ASP A 11 -3.16 -6.70 -32.00
N PRO A 12 -2.54 -5.62 -31.49
CA PRO A 12 -2.19 -5.56 -30.08
C PRO A 12 -3.46 -5.13 -29.34
N GLY A 13 -4.34 -6.09 -29.12
CA GLY A 13 -5.47 -5.95 -28.21
C GLY A 13 -4.95 -5.76 -26.79
N ASN A 14 -4.71 -4.50 -26.43
CA ASN A 14 -5.04 -3.90 -25.14
C ASN A 14 -5.02 -4.86 -23.92
N GLU A 15 -3.86 -5.42 -23.61
CA GLU A 15 -3.57 -5.83 -22.24
C GLU A 15 -2.77 -4.70 -21.61
N GLY A 16 -3.50 -3.66 -21.23
CA GLY A 16 -3.08 -2.77 -20.15
C GLY A 16 -3.00 -3.58 -18.87
N THR A 17 -2.00 -4.46 -18.78
CA THR A 17 -1.54 -5.02 -17.52
C THR A 17 -1.10 -3.81 -16.72
N LEU A 18 -1.98 -3.39 -15.81
CA LEU A 18 -1.71 -2.39 -14.80
C LEU A 18 -0.57 -2.95 -13.94
N ARG A 19 0.65 -2.80 -14.44
CA ARG A 19 1.93 -3.02 -13.76
C ARG A 19 2.09 -1.89 -12.77
N ILE A 20 1.26 -1.90 -11.74
CA ILE A 20 1.35 -0.96 -10.63
C ILE A 20 2.21 -1.65 -9.59
N SER A 21 3.45 -1.19 -9.43
CA SER A 21 4.39 -1.72 -8.45
C SER A 21 3.70 -1.85 -7.10
N LEU A 22 3.61 -3.08 -6.57
CA LEU A 22 2.89 -3.44 -5.34
C LEU A 22 3.30 -2.57 -4.13
N ILE A 23 4.54 -2.07 -4.14
CA ILE A 23 5.11 -1.12 -3.17
C ILE A 23 4.33 0.20 -3.19
N SER A 24 4.20 0.83 -4.36
CA SER A 24 3.36 2.01 -4.56
C SER A 24 1.87 1.74 -4.36
N VAL A 25 1.33 0.56 -4.68
CA VAL A 25 -0.11 0.25 -4.45
C VAL A 25 -0.45 0.10 -2.97
N SER A 26 0.48 -0.42 -2.16
CA SER A 26 0.22 -0.77 -0.76
C SER A 26 0.54 0.33 0.23
N ILE A 27 1.59 1.12 0.00
CA ILE A 27 2.05 2.17 0.91
C ILE A 27 1.61 3.58 0.48
N ALA A 28 1.34 3.83 -0.81
CA ALA A 28 0.80 5.12 -1.25
C ALA A 28 -0.67 5.35 -0.82
N LYS A 29 -1.33 4.32 -0.27
CA LYS A 29 -2.64 4.48 0.38
C LYS A 29 -2.44 4.99 1.81
N PRO A 30 -2.78 6.25 2.13
CA PRO A 30 -2.49 6.85 3.43
C PRO A 30 -3.11 6.06 4.60
N ILE A 31 -4.24 5.40 4.36
CA ILE A 31 -4.91 4.56 5.36
C ILE A 31 -4.06 3.35 5.78
N ARG A 32 -3.40 2.67 4.83
CA ARG A 32 -2.56 1.50 5.14
C ARG A 32 -1.27 1.92 5.83
N GLY A 33 -0.60 2.94 5.29
CA GLY A 33 0.61 3.50 5.92
C GLY A 33 0.36 3.94 7.36
N ASN A 34 -0.77 4.61 7.63
CA ASN A 34 -1.12 5.01 9.00
C ASN A 34 -1.41 3.85 9.94
N ARG A 35 -1.91 2.71 9.43
CA ARG A 35 -2.08 1.51 10.25
C ARG A 35 -0.75 0.87 10.62
N VAL A 36 0.18 0.77 9.65
CA VAL A 36 1.54 0.27 9.92
C VAL A 36 2.26 1.14 10.96
N LYS A 37 2.19 2.48 10.79
CA LYS A 37 2.74 3.43 11.78
C LYS A 37 2.16 3.25 13.19
N ARG A 38 0.87 2.92 13.30
CA ARG A 38 0.21 2.66 14.59
C ARG A 38 0.60 1.31 15.19
N ALA A 39 0.75 0.27 14.37
CA ALA A 39 1.16 -1.07 14.82
C ALA A 39 2.53 -1.04 15.52
N VAL A 40 3.46 -0.20 15.04
CA VAL A 40 4.76 0.03 15.69
C VAL A 40 4.70 1.03 16.86
N GLY A 41 3.50 1.40 17.31
CA GLY A 41 3.29 2.31 18.44
C GLY A 41 3.53 3.79 18.14
N SER A 42 3.48 4.23 16.88
CA SER A 42 3.81 5.60 16.47
C SER A 42 5.23 6.02 16.85
N ARG A 43 6.18 5.09 16.72
CA ARG A 43 7.59 5.30 17.04
C ARG A 43 8.47 5.08 15.83
N CYS A 44 9.54 5.85 15.74
CA CYS A 44 10.63 5.59 14.80
C CYS A 44 11.37 4.32 15.22
N GLU A 45 11.50 3.36 14.31
CA GLU A 45 12.15 2.07 14.59
C GLU A 45 13.67 2.18 14.63
N LEU A 46 14.25 3.27 14.10
CA LEU A 46 15.70 3.50 14.17
C LEU A 46 16.12 4.23 15.46
N CYS A 47 15.45 5.33 15.81
CA CYS A 47 15.84 6.14 16.99
C CYS A 47 14.94 5.94 18.21
N GLY A 48 13.86 5.16 18.10
CA GLY A 48 12.94 4.83 19.17
C GLY A 48 12.01 5.96 19.63
N LYS A 49 12.11 7.16 19.04
CA LYS A 49 11.30 8.32 19.44
C LYS A 49 9.85 8.18 19.00
N GLU A 50 8.94 8.51 19.90
CA GLU A 50 7.52 8.64 19.58
C GLU A 50 7.27 9.94 18.82
N GLU A 51 6.46 9.87 17.77
CA GLU A 51 6.20 10.97 16.85
C GLU A 51 4.72 10.95 16.43
N ALA A 52 4.20 12.11 16.03
CA ALA A 52 2.91 12.17 15.33
C ALA A 52 2.98 11.36 14.02
N LEU A 53 1.84 10.78 13.61
CA LEU A 53 1.79 9.95 12.38
C LEU A 53 2.25 10.72 11.13
N ASP A 54 2.01 12.02 11.09
CA ASP A 54 2.40 12.89 9.98
C ASP A 54 3.92 13.12 9.92
N ASN A 55 4.63 12.89 11.04
CA ASN A 55 6.09 13.01 11.14
C ASN A 55 6.82 11.67 10.90
N LEU A 56 6.07 10.60 10.65
CA LEU A 56 6.58 9.26 10.37
C LEU A 56 6.40 8.92 8.89
N VAL A 57 7.31 8.13 8.35
CA VAL A 57 7.30 7.63 6.97
C VAL A 57 7.49 6.12 7.01
N VAL A 58 6.74 5.41 6.17
CA VAL A 58 7.00 3.99 5.91
C VAL A 58 8.03 3.94 4.79
N HIS A 59 9.26 3.59 5.14
CA HIS A 59 10.36 3.33 4.23
C HIS A 59 10.29 1.89 3.74
N ALA A 60 10.59 1.66 2.45
CA ALA A 60 10.73 0.35 1.87
C ALA A 60 12.14 0.21 1.27
N SER A 61 12.85 -0.86 1.61
CA SER A 61 14.26 -1.07 1.23
C SER A 61 14.44 -1.87 -0.07
N ILE A 62 13.36 -2.25 -0.76
CA ILE A 62 13.40 -2.98 -2.04
C ILE A 62 13.53 -2.00 -3.21
N GLU A 63 14.51 -2.22 -4.08
CA GLU A 63 14.66 -1.48 -5.34
C GLU A 63 13.51 -1.78 -6.30
N GLU A 64 12.92 -0.75 -6.91
CA GLU A 64 11.81 -0.88 -7.88
C GLU A 64 12.18 -1.62 -9.18
N GLU A 65 13.46 -1.95 -9.37
CA GLU A 65 14.00 -2.52 -10.63
C GLU A 65 13.85 -4.05 -10.77
N GLY A 66 13.28 -4.75 -9.79
CA GLY A 66 12.96 -6.17 -9.89
C GLY A 66 11.48 -6.43 -10.15
N GLU A 67 11.14 -7.15 -11.22
CA GLU A 67 9.81 -7.70 -11.54
C GLU A 67 9.28 -8.72 -10.51
N LEU A 68 9.68 -8.63 -9.25
CA LEU A 68 9.16 -9.47 -8.20
C LEU A 68 7.85 -8.87 -7.73
N GLU A 69 6.74 -9.42 -8.24
CA GLU A 69 5.43 -9.35 -7.58
C GLU A 69 5.55 -9.99 -6.19
N GLN A 70 6.13 -9.26 -5.24
CA GLN A 70 6.20 -9.72 -3.87
C GLN A 70 4.81 -9.65 -3.28
N HIS A 71 4.30 -10.82 -2.87
CA HIS A 71 3.02 -10.91 -2.17
C HIS A 71 3.04 -9.93 -0.98
N PRO A 72 2.01 -9.09 -0.77
CA PRO A 72 2.03 -8.00 0.22
C PRO A 72 2.48 -8.40 1.62
N VAL A 73 2.14 -9.63 2.05
CA VAL A 73 2.55 -10.17 3.36
C VAL A 73 4.06 -10.36 3.49
N LEU A 74 4.75 -10.68 2.40
CA LEU A 74 6.20 -10.89 2.39
C LEU A 74 6.99 -9.58 2.44
N MET A 75 6.30 -8.43 2.34
CA MET A 75 6.96 -7.13 2.37
C MET A 75 7.35 -6.69 3.77
N GLU A 76 6.73 -7.21 4.82
CA GLU A 76 6.95 -6.76 6.21
C GLU A 76 8.42 -6.61 6.63
N PRO A 77 9.34 -7.55 6.31
CA PRO A 77 10.76 -7.45 6.66
C PRO A 77 11.51 -6.32 5.95
N PHE A 78 10.96 -5.81 4.85
CA PHE A 78 11.55 -4.75 4.04
C PHE A 78 10.96 -3.37 4.34
N LEU A 79 10.03 -3.29 5.29
CA LEU A 79 9.42 -2.04 5.69
C LEU A 79 10.02 -1.56 7.00
N LEU A 80 10.24 -0.25 7.12
CA LEU A 80 10.59 0.42 8.37
C LEU A 80 9.76 1.69 8.55
N VAL A 81 9.38 2.00 9.78
CA VAL A 81 8.72 3.25 10.16
C VAL A 81 9.77 4.18 10.74
N LEU A 82 10.04 5.28 10.04
CA LEU A 82 11.12 6.21 10.36
C LEU A 82 10.57 7.62 10.53
N CYS A 83 11.13 8.40 11.46
CA CYS A 83 10.95 9.85 11.43
C CYS A 83 11.75 10.46 10.27
N PHE A 84 11.37 11.66 9.80
CA PHE A 84 12.02 12.31 8.65
C PHE A 84 13.55 12.36 8.75
N ARG A 85 14.08 12.70 9.92
CA ARG A 85 15.53 12.77 10.13
C ARG A 85 16.23 11.43 9.93
N CYS A 86 15.62 10.34 10.40
CA CYS A 86 16.16 9.00 10.25
C CYS A 86 15.98 8.47 8.82
N HIS A 87 14.84 8.79 8.20
CA HIS A 87 14.57 8.46 6.81
C HIS A 87 15.63 9.06 5.88
N ASP A 88 15.92 10.36 6.02
CA ASP A 88 16.91 11.04 5.20
C ASP A 88 18.32 10.47 5.45
N ALA A 89 18.65 10.15 6.71
CA ALA A 89 19.93 9.54 7.05
C ALA A 89 20.11 8.17 6.36
N VAL A 90 19.07 7.33 6.31
CA VAL A 90 19.15 6.01 5.65
C VAL A 90 19.51 6.16 4.15
N HIS A 91 18.91 7.14 3.47
CA HIS A 91 19.24 7.43 2.07
C HIS A 91 20.65 7.99 1.88
N VAL A 92 21.10 8.87 2.78
CA VAL A 92 22.43 9.51 2.68
C VAL A 92 23.56 8.53 2.96
N PHE A 93 23.39 7.66 3.97
CA PHE A 93 24.43 6.74 4.40
C PHE A 93 24.40 5.39 3.66
N ALA A 94 23.43 5.19 2.76
CA ALA A 94 23.21 3.93 2.05
C ALA A 94 23.30 2.73 3.01
N ALA A 95 22.53 2.80 4.11
CA ALA A 95 22.52 1.71 5.09
C ALA A 95 22.29 0.38 4.37
N LEU A 96 23.16 -0.60 4.63
CA LEU A 96 23.13 -1.88 3.93
C LEU A 96 21.74 -2.50 4.12
N LEU A 97 21.19 -3.07 3.04
CA LEU A 97 19.88 -3.71 3.06
C LEU A 97 19.73 -4.70 4.24
N ASP A 98 20.79 -5.46 4.52
CA ASP A 98 20.87 -6.40 5.64
C ASP A 98 20.66 -5.74 7.01
N GLU A 99 21.15 -4.51 7.22
CA GLU A 99 20.98 -3.78 8.48
C GLU A 99 19.55 -3.29 8.65
N GLN A 100 18.92 -2.85 7.56
CA GLN A 100 17.51 -2.42 7.57
C GLN A 100 16.58 -3.60 7.84
N GLU A 101 16.82 -4.75 7.19
CA GLU A 101 16.08 -5.98 7.46
C GLU A 101 16.31 -6.49 8.88
N ALA A 102 17.55 -6.41 9.40
CA ALA A 102 17.85 -6.79 10.77
C ALA A 102 17.09 -5.95 11.79
N LEU A 103 16.84 -4.67 11.51
CA LEU A 103 15.98 -3.81 12.34
C LEU A 103 14.52 -4.28 12.29
N ALA A 104 13.97 -4.53 11.10
CA ALA A 104 12.60 -5.04 10.98
C ALA A 104 12.41 -6.40 11.69
N ARG A 105 13.41 -7.29 11.61
CA ARG A 105 13.40 -8.61 12.27
C ARG A 105 13.41 -8.54 13.80
N GLN A 106 13.84 -7.43 14.39
CA GLN A 106 13.81 -7.23 15.85
C GLN A 106 12.41 -6.93 16.39
N ARG A 107 11.41 -6.71 15.53
CA ARG A 107 10.02 -6.50 15.95
C ARG A 107 9.50 -7.68 16.77
N PRO A 108 8.72 -7.41 17.83
CA PRO A 108 7.92 -8.44 18.49
C PRO A 108 7.04 -9.19 17.49
N ALA A 109 6.83 -10.49 17.72
CA ALA A 109 6.01 -11.34 16.84
C ALA A 109 4.61 -10.76 16.58
N THR A 110 3.98 -10.21 17.62
CA THR A 110 2.66 -9.58 17.54
C THR A 110 2.63 -8.39 16.57
N ILE A 111 3.68 -7.57 16.55
CA ILE A 111 3.77 -6.41 15.64
C ILE A 111 3.98 -6.88 14.19
N ARG A 112 4.82 -7.91 13.99
CA ARG A 112 5.05 -8.48 12.66
C ARG A 112 3.77 -9.06 12.07
N GLU A 113 3.05 -9.86 12.86
CA GLU A 113 1.75 -10.43 12.48
C GLU A 113 0.72 -9.35 12.15
N GLU A 114 0.61 -8.30 12.98
CA GLU A 114 -0.31 -7.19 12.73
C GLU A 114 0.02 -6.45 11.42
N ILE A 115 1.30 -6.17 11.15
CA ILE A 115 1.73 -5.53 9.90
C ILE A 115 1.40 -6.43 8.70
N GLN A 116 1.68 -7.73 8.80
CA GLN A 116 1.33 -8.70 7.75
C GLN A 116 -0.17 -8.73 7.47
N GLU A 117 -1.02 -8.70 8.49
CA GLU A 117 -2.48 -8.61 8.32
C GLU A 117 -2.91 -7.30 7.65
N ILE A 118 -2.30 -6.17 8.04
CA ILE A 118 -2.56 -4.86 7.41
C ILE A 118 -2.22 -4.91 5.92
N LEU A 119 -1.09 -5.51 5.56
CA LEU A 119 -0.62 -5.63 4.19
C LEU A 119 -1.47 -6.62 3.37
N ALA A 120 -1.90 -7.72 3.97
CA ALA A 120 -2.78 -8.72 3.34
C ALA A 120 -4.18 -8.17 2.99
N ARG A 121 -4.62 -7.11 3.67
CA ARG A 121 -5.99 -6.61 3.54
C ARG A 121 -6.28 -6.03 2.15
N VAL A 122 -7.04 -6.78 1.36
CA VAL A 122 -7.63 -6.31 0.10
C VAL A 122 -8.94 -5.56 0.39
N PRO A 123 -9.09 -4.28 0.00
CA PRO A 123 -10.36 -3.56 0.11
C PRO A 123 -11.41 -4.29 -0.73
N ARG A 124 -12.59 -4.52 -0.15
CA ARG A 124 -13.71 -5.06 -0.93
C ARG A 124 -14.09 -4.04 -2.01
N PRO A 125 -14.26 -4.46 -3.28
CA PRO A 125 -14.88 -3.62 -4.28
C PRO A 125 -16.25 -3.16 -3.77
N TYR A 126 -16.53 -1.87 -3.90
CA TYR A 126 -17.88 -1.38 -3.67
C TYR A 126 -18.74 -1.78 -4.85
N THR A 127 -19.73 -2.63 -4.60
CA THR A 127 -20.81 -2.87 -5.55
C THR A 127 -21.94 -1.92 -5.20
N PRO A 128 -22.25 -0.92 -6.03
CA PRO A 128 -23.41 -0.06 -5.79
C PRO A 128 -24.67 -0.92 -5.71
N PRO A 129 -25.60 -0.63 -4.77
CA PRO A 129 -26.88 -1.31 -4.73
C PRO A 129 -27.62 -1.09 -6.06
N GLY A 130 -28.25 -2.14 -6.57
CA GLY A 130 -28.99 -2.11 -7.84
C GLY A 130 -30.33 -1.36 -7.79
N THR A 131 -30.56 -0.59 -6.72
CA THR A 131 -31.73 0.30 -6.60
C THR A 131 -31.60 1.43 -7.59
N ASP A 132 -32.69 1.77 -8.27
CA ASP A 132 -32.77 2.98 -9.09
C ASP A 132 -32.35 4.18 -8.23
N ILE A 133 -31.35 4.94 -8.70
CA ILE A 133 -30.73 6.01 -7.91
C ILE A 133 -31.80 7.05 -7.56
N GLU A 134 -32.76 7.25 -8.45
CA GLU A 134 -33.97 8.05 -8.24
C GLU A 134 -34.83 7.53 -7.09
N GLU A 135 -35.05 6.22 -6.95
CA GLU A 135 -35.84 5.62 -5.87
C GLU A 135 -35.13 5.77 -4.52
N ALA A 136 -33.82 5.51 -4.48
CA ALA A 136 -33.01 5.70 -3.28
C ALA A 136 -32.93 7.17 -2.85
N TYR A 137 -32.88 8.10 -3.81
CA TYR A 137 -32.90 9.54 -3.55
C TYR A 137 -34.27 10.01 -3.06
N GLN A 138 -35.36 9.50 -3.65
CA GLN A 138 -36.73 9.78 -3.23
C GLN A 138 -37.00 9.25 -1.83
N ASP A 139 -36.59 8.02 -1.51
CA ASP A 139 -36.70 7.45 -0.16
C ASP A 139 -35.97 8.32 0.87
N ALA A 140 -34.69 8.60 0.63
CA ALA A 140 -33.86 9.43 1.52
C ALA A 140 -34.41 10.86 1.71
N CYS A 141 -35.00 11.45 0.66
CA CYS A 141 -35.63 12.77 0.74
C CYS A 141 -37.04 12.74 1.36
N SER A 142 -37.76 11.62 1.24
CA SER A 142 -39.12 11.46 1.77
C SER A 142 -39.17 11.26 3.28
N CYS A 143 -38.09 10.77 3.89
CA CYS A 143 -37.99 10.61 5.35
C CYS A 143 -37.94 11.94 6.13
N ARG A 144 -37.72 13.09 5.47
CA ARG A 144 -37.56 14.40 6.14
C ARG A 144 -38.86 15.16 6.41
N PHE A 145 -40.01 14.71 5.92
CA PHE A 145 -41.28 15.45 6.02
C PHE A 145 -42.47 14.63 6.54
N ARG A 146 -42.26 13.74 7.51
CA ARG A 146 -43.36 13.23 8.35
C ARG A 146 -43.02 13.35 9.83
N SER A 147 -43.08 14.59 10.33
CA SER A 147 -43.26 14.89 11.75
C SER A 147 -44.06 16.19 11.84
N GLY A 148 -45.32 16.08 12.28
CA GLY A 148 -46.34 17.13 12.33
C GLY A 148 -47.32 16.98 11.17
N VAL A 149 -48.57 16.56 11.35
CA VAL A 149 -49.52 16.81 12.46
C VAL A 149 -50.43 15.59 12.64
#